data_AF-A0ABD3V4S4-F1
#
_entry.id   AF-A0ABD3V4S4-F1
#
_cell.length_a   1.000
_cell.length_b   1.000
_cell.length_c   1.000
_cell.angle_alpha   90.00
_cell.angle_beta   90.00
_cell.angle_gamma   90.00
#
_symmetry.space_group_name_H-M   'P 1'
#
loop_
_entity.id
_entity.type
_entity.pdbx_description
1 polymer ?
#
loop_
_entity_poly.entity_id
_entity_poly.type
_entity_poly.pdbx_seq_one_letter_code
_entity_poly.pdbx_strand_id
1 'polypeptide(L)'
;VQAFVRQGSRSDGINTKQKKGHIMISYDWSNQQDVIRIRDTLKTQGYSVWMNIQDMDGSSLETMVEAVEKSHVVLICMSQKYQESASCRAEAEYAFQERKKVVALLMEQDYKPNGWLAILVGNGLSYDFSGKYRFEAKCEELLKRIDVLYGVDMSGTND
;
A
#
# COMPACT_ATOMS: atom_id res chain seq x y z
N VAL A 1 -37.02 -25.77 -36.41
CA VAL A 1 -35.72 -25.07 -36.38
C VAL A 1 -35.51 -24.57 -34.96
N GLN A 2 -34.76 -25.31 -34.13
CA GLN A 2 -34.49 -24.92 -32.74
C GLN A 2 -33.28 -23.97 -32.73
N ALA A 3 -33.47 -22.77 -32.18
CA ALA A 3 -32.40 -21.81 -31.97
C ALA A 3 -31.63 -22.18 -30.69
N PHE A 4 -30.36 -22.55 -30.87
CA PHE A 4 -29.41 -22.83 -29.80
C PHE A 4 -28.94 -21.48 -29.23
N VAL A 5 -29.41 -21.11 -28.04
CA VAL A 5 -28.89 -19.95 -27.30
C VAL A 5 -27.50 -20.34 -26.79
N ARG A 6 -26.45 -19.76 -27.37
CA ARG A 6 -25.09 -19.82 -26.81
C ARG A 6 -25.10 -19.11 -25.46
N GLN A 7 -25.07 -19.90 -24.38
CA GLN A 7 -24.66 -19.40 -23.07
C GLN A 7 -23.22 -18.89 -23.20
N GLY A 8 -23.05 -17.58 -23.09
CA GLY A 8 -21.73 -17.00 -22.86
C GLY A 8 -21.22 -17.48 -21.51
N SER A 9 -20.12 -18.22 -21.53
CA SER A 9 -19.36 -18.62 -20.36
C SER A 9 -18.92 -17.38 -19.58
N ARG A 10 -19.55 -17.11 -18.42
CA ARG A 10 -18.98 -16.24 -17.39
C ARG A 10 -17.76 -16.96 -16.80
N SER A 11 -16.59 -16.77 -17.39
CA SER A 11 -15.33 -17.20 -16.80
C SER A 11 -14.64 -16.04 -16.09
N ASP A 12 -14.61 -16.15 -14.77
CA ASP A 12 -13.52 -15.75 -13.87
C ASP A 12 -13.30 -14.26 -13.58
N GLY A 13 -14.35 -13.60 -13.10
CA GLY A 13 -14.23 -12.40 -12.25
C GLY A 13 -13.67 -12.70 -10.86
N ILE A 14 -12.68 -13.59 -10.73
CA ILE A 14 -11.89 -13.67 -9.50
C ILE A 14 -11.04 -12.40 -9.48
N ASN A 15 -11.53 -11.41 -8.73
CA ASN A 15 -10.99 -10.06 -8.58
C ASN A 15 -9.46 -10.05 -8.67
N THR A 16 -8.92 -9.46 -9.74
CA THR A 16 -7.47 -9.43 -10.02
C THR A 16 -6.65 -8.84 -8.87
N LYS A 17 -7.28 -7.99 -8.03
CA LYS A 17 -6.73 -7.44 -6.78
C LYS A 17 -6.39 -8.53 -5.76
N GLN A 18 -7.19 -9.60 -5.66
CA GLN A 18 -6.98 -10.67 -4.68
C GLN A 18 -5.90 -11.67 -5.10
N LYS A 19 -5.58 -11.78 -6.39
CA LYS A 19 -4.58 -12.74 -6.91
C LYS A 19 -3.12 -12.27 -6.78
N LYS A 20 -2.86 -10.96 -6.69
CA LYS A 20 -1.50 -10.40 -6.79
C LYS A 20 -0.74 -10.28 -5.47
N GLY A 21 -1.36 -10.60 -4.34
CA GLY A 21 -0.81 -10.39 -3.00
C GLY A 21 -1.39 -9.15 -2.33
N HIS A 22 -1.07 -8.96 -1.05
CA HIS A 22 -1.63 -7.87 -0.24
C HIS A 22 -0.80 -6.58 -0.37
N ILE A 23 -1.36 -5.47 0.10
CA ILE A 23 -0.65 -4.21 0.33
C ILE A 23 -0.13 -4.22 1.76
N MET A 24 1.18 -4.18 1.95
CA MET A 24 1.76 -3.98 3.29
C MET A 24 1.88 -2.48 3.55
N ILE A 25 1.51 -2.03 4.75
CA ILE A 25 1.72 -0.65 5.19
C ILE A 25 2.74 -0.63 6.33
N SER A 26 3.93 -0.10 6.02
CA SER A 26 5.00 0.15 6.98
C SER A 26 4.89 1.60 7.47
N TYR A 27 4.75 1.79 8.79
CA TYR A 27 4.48 3.08 9.39
C TYR A 27 5.00 3.15 10.83
N ASP A 28 5.25 4.37 11.32
CA ASP A 28 5.51 4.61 12.73
C ASP A 28 4.20 4.77 13.50
N TRP A 29 4.16 4.28 14.74
CA TRP A 29 2.94 4.25 15.57
C TRP A 29 2.33 5.63 15.81
N SER A 30 3.12 6.70 15.78
CA SER A 30 2.61 8.07 15.90
C SER A 30 1.64 8.48 14.77
N ASN A 31 1.70 7.80 13.62
CA ASN A 31 0.81 8.05 12.48
C ASN A 31 -0.36 7.05 12.41
N GLN A 32 -0.57 6.21 13.43
CA GLN A 32 -1.50 5.08 13.39
C GLN A 32 -2.93 5.46 12.97
N GLN A 33 -3.46 6.58 13.46
CA GLN A 33 -4.84 6.98 13.16
C GLN A 33 -5.07 7.23 11.67
N ASP A 34 -4.18 7.98 11.02
CA ASP A 34 -4.29 8.25 9.57
C ASP A 34 -4.01 7.00 8.75
N VAL A 35 -3.06 6.16 9.18
CA VAL A 35 -2.76 4.90 8.48
C VAL A 35 -3.91 3.91 8.56
N ILE A 36 -4.64 3.86 9.69
CA ILE A 36 -5.87 3.07 9.81
C ILE A 36 -6.92 3.54 8.79
N ARG A 37 -7.08 4.85 8.61
CA ARG A 37 -8.03 5.39 7.61
C ARG A 37 -7.63 5.03 6.18
N ILE A 38 -6.33 5.05 5.87
CA ILE A 38 -5.80 4.64 4.56
C ILE A 38 -6.07 3.15 4.34
N ARG A 39 -5.75 2.31 5.33
CA ARG A 39 -6.02 0.86 5.32
C ARG A 39 -7.49 0.58 5.05
N ASP A 40 -8.39 1.24 5.77
CA ASP A 40 -9.82 1.00 5.66
C ASP A 40 -10.35 1.44 4.30
N THR A 41 -9.87 2.57 3.77
CA THR A 41 -10.16 3.01 2.41
C THR A 41 -9.73 1.96 1.38
N LEU A 42 -8.50 1.45 1.47
CA LEU A 42 -8.00 0.40 0.57
C LEU A 42 -8.81 -0.90 0.68
N LYS A 43 -9.18 -1.32 1.89
CA LYS A 43 -10.02 -2.51 2.12
C LYS A 43 -11.41 -2.35 1.50
N THR A 44 -12.04 -1.19 1.65
CA THR A 44 -13.34 -0.88 1.03
C THR A 44 -13.27 -0.94 -0.50
N GLN A 45 -12.11 -0.63 -1.09
CA GLN A 45 -11.85 -0.74 -2.53
C GLN A 45 -11.46 -2.17 -2.99
N GLY A 46 -11.55 -3.15 -2.08
CA GLY A 46 -11.37 -4.57 -2.37
C GLY A 46 -9.92 -5.07 -2.35
N TYR A 47 -8.96 -4.27 -1.87
CA TYR A 47 -7.59 -4.74 -1.69
C TYR A 47 -7.43 -5.51 -0.37
N SER A 48 -6.63 -6.57 -0.40
CA SER A 48 -6.10 -7.17 0.81
C SER A 48 -5.00 -6.26 1.37
N VAL A 49 -5.05 -5.94 2.66
CA VAL A 49 -4.11 -5.02 3.30
C VAL A 49 -3.61 -5.63 4.60
N TRP A 50 -2.29 -5.64 4.76
CA TRP A 50 -1.60 -6.01 5.98
C TRP A 50 -0.99 -4.77 6.64
N MET A 51 -1.14 -4.69 7.96
CA MET A 51 -0.65 -3.59 8.79
C MET A 51 -0.28 -4.18 10.14
N ASN A 52 0.91 -3.87 10.66
CA ASN A 52 1.28 -4.26 12.01
C ASN A 52 0.49 -3.38 13.00
N ILE A 53 -0.55 -3.92 13.61
CA ILE A 53 -1.43 -3.17 14.56
C ILE A 53 -1.01 -3.47 16.02
N GLN A 54 -0.18 -4.48 16.26
CA GLN A 54 0.18 -4.89 17.61
C GLN A 54 1.51 -4.30 18.06
N ASP A 55 1.43 -3.52 19.13
CA ASP A 55 2.55 -3.09 19.95
C ASP A 55 3.25 -4.32 20.53
N MET A 56 4.55 -4.47 20.25
CA MET A 56 5.57 -5.02 21.15
C MET A 56 5.22 -6.27 22.02
N ASP A 57 4.59 -7.32 21.49
CA ASP A 57 4.65 -8.66 22.15
C ASP A 57 4.42 -9.90 21.25
N GLY A 58 4.36 -9.78 19.91
CA GLY A 58 3.98 -10.98 19.15
C GLY A 58 4.07 -11.02 17.63
N SER A 59 4.40 -9.93 16.93
CA SER A 59 4.80 -10.08 15.52
C SER A 59 6.24 -10.60 15.49
N SER A 60 6.38 -11.93 15.39
CA SER A 60 7.68 -12.56 15.17
C SER A 60 8.35 -11.94 13.94
N LEU A 61 9.68 -11.88 13.93
CA LEU A 61 10.45 -11.48 12.75
C LEU A 61 9.95 -12.20 11.47
N GLU A 62 9.56 -13.47 11.62
CA GLU A 62 8.94 -14.29 10.58
C GLU A 62 7.63 -13.69 10.03
N THR A 63 6.76 -13.15 10.89
CA THR A 63 5.51 -12.52 10.46
C THR A 63 5.78 -11.27 9.59
N MET A 64 6.79 -10.49 9.95
CA MET A 64 7.22 -9.32 9.17
C MET A 64 7.82 -9.73 7.83
N VAL A 65 8.69 -10.75 7.84
CA VAL A 65 9.29 -11.33 6.63
C VAL A 65 8.20 -11.81 5.69
N GLU A 66 7.26 -12.62 6.18
CA GLU A 66 6.13 -13.11 5.40
C GLU A 66 5.25 -11.99 4.85
N ALA A 67 5.05 -10.90 5.62
CA ALA A 67 4.28 -9.75 5.16
C ALA A 67 4.95 -9.11 3.94
N VAL A 68 6.26 -8.84 4.01
CA VAL A 68 7.01 -8.29 2.88
C VAL A 68 6.98 -9.27 1.70
N GLU A 69 7.34 -10.54 1.90
CA GLU A 69 7.41 -11.55 0.84
C GLU A 69 6.07 -11.76 0.12
N LYS A 70 4.95 -11.82 0.85
CA LYS A 70 3.60 -12.02 0.29
C LYS A 70 2.95 -10.72 -0.20
N SER A 71 3.58 -9.57 0.02
CA SER A 71 3.08 -8.29 -0.47
C SER A 71 3.33 -8.10 -1.97
N HIS A 72 2.37 -7.47 -2.64
CA HIS A 72 2.53 -6.96 -4.02
C HIS A 72 3.10 -5.54 -4.02
N VAL A 73 2.67 -4.74 -3.04
CA VAL A 73 3.00 -3.33 -2.87
C VAL A 73 3.32 -3.09 -1.39
N VAL A 74 4.35 -2.29 -1.13
CA VAL A 74 4.69 -1.80 0.21
C VAL A 74 4.50 -0.30 0.24
N LEU A 75 3.63 0.18 1.13
CA LEU A 75 3.47 1.59 1.43
C LEU A 75 4.48 1.96 2.53
N ILE A 76 5.28 2.99 2.27
CA ILE A 76 6.25 3.54 3.23
C ILE A 76 5.71 4.87 3.72
N CYS A 77 5.18 4.90 4.95
CA CYS A 77 4.63 6.07 5.61
C CYS A 77 5.75 6.92 6.26
N MET A 78 6.34 7.80 5.47
CA MET A 78 7.48 8.62 5.82
C MET A 78 7.11 9.72 6.84
N SER A 79 7.86 9.76 7.93
CA SER A 79 7.94 10.83 8.93
C SER A 79 9.32 10.80 9.57
N GLN A 80 9.66 11.79 10.39
CA GLN A 80 10.92 11.77 11.12
C GLN A 80 11.02 10.52 12.02
N LYS A 81 9.94 10.21 12.75
CA LYS A 81 9.88 9.04 13.63
C LYS A 81 10.00 7.72 12.87
N TYR A 82 9.41 7.64 11.67
CA TYR A 82 9.61 6.49 10.79
C TYR A 82 11.09 6.28 10.45
N GLN A 83 11.81 7.36 10.13
CA GLN A 83 13.22 7.27 9.76
C GLN A 83 14.14 6.91 10.95
N GLU A 84 13.73 7.26 12.16
CA GLU A 84 14.45 6.95 13.40
C GLU A 84 14.14 5.54 13.96
N SER A 85 13.04 4.92 13.52
CA SER A 85 12.60 3.61 14.00
C SER A 85 13.39 2.45 13.36
N ALA A 86 14.05 1.66 14.21
CA ALA A 86 14.81 0.48 13.78
C ALA A 86 13.93 -0.57 13.08
N SER A 87 12.71 -0.79 13.57
CA SER A 87 11.76 -1.72 12.98
C SER A 87 11.29 -1.24 11.60
N CYS A 88 10.94 0.04 11.47
CA CYS A 88 10.56 0.63 10.18
C CYS A 88 11.70 0.53 9.17
N ARG A 89 12.94 0.78 9.62
CA ARG A 89 14.12 0.64 8.78
C ARG A 89 14.31 -0.80 8.29
N ALA A 90 14.19 -1.80 9.18
CA ALA A 90 14.33 -3.21 8.81
C ALA A 90 13.28 -3.63 7.76
N GLU A 91 12.01 -3.24 7.96
CA GLU A 91 10.94 -3.51 7.00
C GLU A 91 11.22 -2.88 5.64
N ALA A 92 11.64 -1.61 5.62
CA ALA A 92 11.91 -0.88 4.39
C ALA A 92 13.12 -1.49 3.65
N GLU A 93 14.23 -1.72 4.35
CA GLU A 93 15.44 -2.33 3.76
C GLU A 93 15.13 -3.72 3.19
N TYR A 94 14.33 -4.53 3.88
CA TYR A 94 13.94 -5.84 3.38
C TYR A 94 13.01 -5.75 2.16
N ALA A 95 12.02 -4.86 2.17
CA ALA A 95 11.17 -4.60 1.00
C ALA A 95 12.00 -4.14 -0.22
N PHE A 96 13.05 -3.35 0.00
CA PHE A 96 13.99 -2.94 -1.04
C PHE A 96 14.81 -4.12 -1.57
N GLN A 97 15.35 -4.97 -0.68
CA GLN A 97 16.09 -6.19 -1.07
C GLN A 97 15.24 -7.14 -1.91
N GLU A 98 13.97 -7.33 -1.52
CA GLU A 98 12.98 -8.12 -2.24
C GLU A 98 12.42 -7.43 -3.51
N ARG A 99 12.98 -6.26 -3.87
CA ARG A 99 12.60 -5.45 -5.05
C ARG A 99 11.09 -5.19 -5.13
N LYS A 100 10.46 -4.98 -3.96
CA LYS A 100 9.03 -4.71 -3.88
C LYS A 100 8.68 -3.39 -4.54
N LYS A 101 7.42 -3.29 -5.00
CA LYS A 101 6.86 -2.04 -5.50
C LYS A 101 6.60 -1.13 -4.31
N VAL A 102 7.48 -0.16 -4.09
CA VAL A 102 7.35 0.82 -3.02
C VAL A 102 6.52 2.01 -3.49
N VAL A 103 5.59 2.44 -2.63
CA VAL A 103 4.86 3.71 -2.78
C VAL A 103 5.07 4.52 -1.51
N ALA A 104 5.64 5.71 -1.65
CA ALA A 104 5.95 6.58 -0.52
C ALA A 104 4.75 7.47 -0.16
N LEU A 105 4.40 7.51 1.13
CA LEU A 105 3.39 8.39 1.68
C LEU A 105 4.07 9.37 2.64
N LEU A 106 3.81 10.67 2.52
CA LEU A 106 4.33 11.67 3.43
C LEU A 106 3.33 11.88 4.57
N MET A 107 3.70 11.58 5.80
CA MET A 107 2.81 11.67 6.98
C MET A 107 3.07 12.90 7.84
N GLU A 108 4.13 13.66 7.54
CA GLU A 108 4.58 14.80 8.33
C GLU A 108 4.86 15.99 7.40
N GLN A 109 4.33 17.16 7.77
CA GLN A 109 4.37 18.33 6.90
C GLN A 109 5.81 18.85 6.82
N ASP A 110 6.24 19.21 5.62
CA ASP A 110 7.59 19.72 5.33
C ASP A 110 8.74 18.74 5.63
N TYR A 111 8.41 17.50 6.02
CA TYR A 111 9.39 16.44 6.19
C TYR A 111 10.01 16.05 4.85
N LYS A 112 11.33 15.89 4.86
CA LYS A 112 12.11 15.44 3.71
C LYS A 112 12.99 14.29 4.17
N PRO A 113 12.81 13.07 3.60
CA PRO A 113 13.67 11.96 3.95
C PRO A 113 15.12 12.31 3.60
N ASN A 114 16.05 11.80 4.38
CA ASN A 114 17.49 11.92 4.12
C ASN A 114 18.19 10.57 4.39
N GLY A 115 19.50 10.50 4.09
CA GLY A 115 20.29 9.30 4.34
C GLY A 115 19.69 8.04 3.73
N TRP A 116 19.52 7.00 4.55
CA TRP A 116 19.06 5.68 4.11
C TRP A 116 17.67 5.71 3.48
N LEU A 117 16.74 6.49 4.05
CA LEU A 117 15.36 6.51 3.58
C LEU A 117 15.25 7.21 2.23
N ALA A 118 16.00 8.30 2.03
CA ALA A 118 16.06 9.01 0.75
C ALA A 118 16.59 8.13 -0.40
N ILE A 119 17.59 7.30 -0.12
CA ILE A 119 18.13 6.34 -1.10
C ILE A 119 17.06 5.31 -1.50
N LEU A 120 16.30 4.82 -0.52
CA LEU A 120 15.30 3.77 -0.71
C LEU A 120 14.08 4.27 -1.49
N VAL A 121 13.50 5.41 -1.08
CA VAL A 121 12.30 5.96 -1.73
C VAL A 121 12.63 6.69 -3.04
N GLY A 122 13.88 7.14 -3.18
CA GLY A 122 14.37 7.88 -4.33
C GLY A 122 13.62 9.21 -4.57
N ASN A 123 13.73 9.74 -5.78
CA ASN A 123 13.00 10.95 -6.21
C ASN A 123 11.58 10.62 -6.72
N GLY A 124 10.99 9.52 -6.25
CA GLY A 124 9.66 9.07 -6.67
C GLY A 124 8.55 10.01 -6.20
N LEU A 125 7.39 9.90 -6.85
CA LEU A 125 6.18 10.59 -6.43
C LEU A 125 5.76 10.09 -5.03
N SER A 126 5.65 11.01 -4.07
CA SER A 126 5.05 10.77 -2.76
C SER A 126 3.61 11.29 -2.71
N TYR A 127 2.76 10.63 -1.93
CA TYR A 127 1.38 11.04 -1.68
C TYR A 127 1.31 11.70 -0.30
N ASP A 128 0.87 12.96 -0.26
CA ASP A 128 0.95 13.80 0.93
C ASP A 128 -0.27 13.65 1.83
N PHE A 129 -0.11 12.92 2.92
CA PHE A 129 -1.08 12.71 4.01
C PHE A 129 -0.72 13.50 5.28
N SER A 130 0.14 14.50 5.19
CA SER A 130 0.60 15.31 6.33
C SER A 130 -0.45 16.25 6.95
N GLY A 131 -1.68 16.25 6.41
CA GLY A 131 -2.74 17.20 6.75
C GLY A 131 -2.73 18.47 5.89
N LYS A 132 -1.73 18.66 5.02
CA LYS A 132 -1.67 19.81 4.09
C LYS A 132 -2.82 19.85 3.08
N TYR A 133 -3.30 18.67 2.65
CA TYR A 133 -4.39 18.53 1.69
C TYR A 133 -5.54 17.71 2.29
N ARG A 134 -6.71 17.77 1.65
CA ARG A 134 -7.85 16.93 2.02
C ARG A 134 -7.50 15.45 1.86
N PHE A 135 -7.73 14.69 2.93
CA PHE A 135 -7.44 13.26 2.98
C PHE A 135 -8.07 12.48 1.82
N GLU A 136 -9.34 12.76 1.51
CA GLU A 136 -10.08 12.02 0.48
C GLU A 136 -9.46 12.22 -0.92
N ALA A 137 -9.05 13.44 -1.25
CA ALA A 137 -8.40 13.74 -2.53
C ALA A 137 -7.07 13.00 -2.68
N LYS A 138 -6.30 12.88 -1.59
CA LYS A 138 -5.02 12.15 -1.59
C LYS A 138 -5.24 10.63 -1.64
N CYS A 139 -6.30 10.12 -1.02
CA CYS A 139 -6.73 8.75 -1.17
C CYS A 139 -7.11 8.41 -2.62
N GLU A 140 -7.83 9.29 -3.33
CA GLU A 140 -8.16 9.06 -4.74
C GLU A 140 -6.91 8.96 -5.62
N GLU A 141 -5.92 9.84 -5.40
CA GLU A 141 -4.64 9.78 -6.10
C GLU A 141 -3.87 8.49 -5.80
N LEU A 142 -3.81 8.11 -4.52
CA LEU A 142 -3.19 6.86 -4.08
C LEU A 142 -3.88 5.64 -4.73
N LEU A 143 -5.21 5.60 -4.73
CA LEU A 143 -5.99 4.49 -5.30
C LEU A 143 -5.69 4.32 -6.79
N LYS A 144 -5.68 5.40 -7.57
CA LYS A 144 -5.30 5.37 -8.99
C LYS A 144 -3.92 4.74 -9.19
N ARG A 145 -2.96 5.10 -8.32
CA ARG A 145 -1.61 4.52 -8.37
C ARG A 145 -1.60 3.04 -8.05
N ILE A 146 -2.35 2.62 -7.04
CA ILE A 146 -2.47 1.21 -6.66
C ILE A 146 -3.15 0.40 -7.77
N ASP A 147 -4.22 0.91 -8.38
CA ASP A 147 -4.89 0.25 -9.51
C ASP A 147 -3.92 -0.02 -10.67
N VAL A 148 -3.08 0.95 -11.03
CA VAL A 148 -2.01 0.76 -12.03
C VAL A 148 -1.05 -0.34 -11.61
N LEU A 149 -0.61 -0.38 -10.34
CA LEU A 149 0.31 -1.42 -9.84
C LEU A 149 -0.32 -2.82 -9.82
N TYR A 150 -1.64 -2.89 -9.62
CA TYR A 150 -2.43 -4.11 -9.68
C TYR A 150 -2.92 -4.43 -11.10
N GLY A 151 -2.65 -3.59 -12.10
CA GLY A 151 -3.08 -3.78 -13.48
C GLY A 151 -4.60 -3.84 -13.62
N VAL A 152 -5.30 -3.00 -12.85
CA VAL A 152 -6.75 -2.81 -12.97
C VAL A 152 -6.99 -1.85 -14.14
N ASP A 153 -7.85 -2.24 -15.06
CA ASP A 153 -8.15 -1.45 -16.25
C ASP A 153 -9.01 -0.24 -15.87
N MET A 154 -8.49 0.96 -16.08
CA MET A 154 -9.14 2.22 -15.71
C MET A 154 -10.17 2.69 -16.76
N SER A 155 -10.46 1.88 -17.77
CA SER A 155 -11.30 2.25 -18.92
C SER A 155 -12.81 2.22 -18.65
N GLY A 156 -13.26 2.11 -17.40
CA GLY A 156 -14.65 1.78 -17.07
C GLY A 156 -15.38 2.70 -16.09
N THR A 157 -14.85 3.88 -15.74
CA THR A 157 -15.53 4.79 -14.80
C THR A 157 -15.82 6.13 -15.44
N ASN A 158 -16.78 6.12 -16.36
CA ASN A 158 -17.58 7.29 -16.73
C ASN A 158 -19.04 6.83 -16.63
N ASP A 159 -19.64 7.01 -15.46
CA ASP A 159 -21.09 7.12 -15.28
C ASP A 159 -21.35 8.40 -14.48
#